data_AF-A0A6H0G085-F1
#
_entry.id   AF-A0A6H0G085-F1
#
_cell.length_a   1.000
_cell.length_b   1.000
_cell.length_c   1.000
_cell.angle_alpha   90.00
_cell.angle_beta   90.00
_cell.angle_gamma   90.00
#
_symmetry.space_group_name_H-M   'P 1'
#
loop_
_entity.id
_entity.type
_entity.pdbx_description
1 polymer ?
#
loop_
_entity_poly.entity_id
_entity_poly.type
_entity_poly.pdbx_seq_one_letter_code
_entity_poly.pdbx_strand_id
1 'polypeptide(L)'
;MKKLLSLLLIFSPLSGCMATSAQYAKWGSMANEVESCTRNGYMDGVTYAKGWDIIRDSQLFSKVDPNKMEAAYQEAAALYPVTQDHCQRLAGVIEVNHSKNNSNSTQYTPTTYKPTTTYCNGIGNQVICNSY
;
A
#
# COMPACT_ATOMS: atom_id res chain seq x y z
N MET A 1 33.83 17.83 39.98
CA MET A 1 33.85 17.12 38.68
C MET A 1 32.41 16.71 38.35
N LYS A 2 31.75 17.48 37.47
CA LYS A 2 30.35 17.24 37.05
C LYS A 2 30.35 16.20 35.92
N LYS A 3 29.79 15.02 36.17
CA LYS A 3 29.56 14.01 35.12
C LYS A 3 28.29 14.41 34.37
N LEU A 4 28.47 14.95 33.16
CA LEU A 4 27.39 15.21 32.22
C LEU A 4 26.90 13.86 31.69
N LEU A 5 25.68 13.51 32.10
CA LEU A 5 24.90 12.42 31.56
C LEU A 5 24.51 12.81 30.11
N SER A 6 25.23 12.30 29.12
CA SER A 6 24.82 12.45 27.72
C SER A 6 23.73 11.43 27.43
N LEU A 7 22.50 11.89 27.57
CA LEU A 7 21.28 11.21 27.14
C LEU A 7 21.30 11.21 25.60
N LEU A 8 21.82 10.14 24.99
CA LEU A 8 21.68 9.88 23.55
C LEU A 8 20.20 9.63 23.28
N LEU A 9 19.53 10.69 22.84
CA LEU A 9 18.20 10.65 22.23
C LEU A 9 18.27 9.70 21.04
N ILE A 10 17.75 8.48 21.24
CA ILE A 10 17.39 7.56 20.16
C ILE A 10 16.20 8.22 19.47
N PHE A 11 16.47 9.17 18.58
CA PHE A 11 15.57 9.52 17.50
C PHE A 11 15.57 8.31 16.56
N SER A 12 14.76 7.31 16.87
CA SER A 12 14.26 6.39 15.86
C SER A 12 13.18 7.14 15.10
N PRO A 13 13.45 7.77 13.95
CA PRO A 13 12.35 8.13 13.08
C PRO A 13 11.61 6.82 12.80
N LEU A 14 10.30 6.81 13.07
CA LEU A 14 9.36 5.87 12.48
C LEU A 14 9.33 6.12 10.97
N SER A 15 10.47 5.92 10.30
CA SER A 15 10.55 5.84 8.86
C SER A 15 9.91 4.52 8.49
N GLY A 16 8.64 4.56 8.05
CA GLY A 16 8.02 3.41 7.39
C GLY A 16 9.03 2.77 6.43
N CYS A 17 9.20 1.45 6.56
CA CYS A 17 10.22 0.73 5.80
C CYS A 17 10.02 1.03 4.31
N MET A 18 11.07 1.53 3.66
CA MET A 18 11.06 1.67 2.21
C MET A 18 10.84 0.29 1.60
N ALA A 19 9.96 0.19 0.60
CA ALA A 19 9.75 -1.07 -0.09
C ALA A 19 11.07 -1.57 -0.69
N THR A 20 11.33 -2.86 -0.52
CA THR A 20 12.49 -3.56 -1.08
C THR A 20 12.29 -3.79 -2.59
N SER A 21 13.38 -4.01 -3.32
CA SER A 21 13.32 -4.41 -4.74
C SER A 21 12.47 -5.66 -4.95
N ALA A 22 12.55 -6.65 -4.05
CA ALA A 22 11.74 -7.85 -4.10
C ALA A 22 10.23 -7.57 -3.94
N GLN A 23 9.86 -6.60 -3.10
CA GLN A 23 8.47 -6.16 -2.97
C GLN A 23 7.97 -5.48 -4.25
N TYR A 24 8.77 -4.59 -4.85
CA TYR A 24 8.41 -3.99 -6.15
C TYR A 24 8.22 -5.04 -7.24
N ALA A 25 9.16 -5.98 -7.39
CA ALA A 25 9.06 -7.05 -8.38
C ALA A 25 7.78 -7.88 -8.18
N LYS A 26 7.46 -8.21 -6.92
CA LYS A 26 6.22 -8.93 -6.58
C LYS A 26 4.99 -8.13 -6.98
N TRP A 27 4.89 -6.87 -6.59
CA TRP A 27 3.71 -6.05 -6.89
C TRP A 27 3.57 -5.76 -8.38
N GLY A 28 4.68 -5.48 -9.08
CA GLY A 28 4.71 -5.30 -10.52
C GLY A 28 4.21 -6.55 -11.26
N SER A 29 4.65 -7.74 -10.84
CA SER A 29 4.15 -9.01 -11.38
C SER A 29 2.65 -9.18 -11.15
N MET A 30 2.18 -8.95 -9.92
CA MET A 30 0.75 -9.06 -9.59
C MET A 30 -0.10 -8.08 -10.41
N ALA A 31 0.35 -6.83 -10.55
CA ALA A 31 -0.35 -5.82 -11.35
C ALA A 31 -0.41 -6.22 -12.83
N ASN A 32 0.71 -6.68 -13.39
CA ASN A 32 0.75 -7.14 -14.78
C ASN A 32 -0.16 -8.36 -15.02
N GLU A 33 -0.17 -9.34 -14.12
CA GLU A 33 -1.03 -10.52 -14.23
C GLU A 33 -2.52 -10.15 -14.21
N VAL A 34 -2.93 -9.33 -13.24
CA VAL A 34 -4.32 -8.84 -13.12
C VAL A 34 -4.73 -8.08 -14.37
N GLU A 35 -3.90 -7.13 -14.82
CA GLU A 35 -4.21 -6.31 -15.99
C GLU A 35 -4.24 -7.13 -17.29
N SER A 36 -3.26 -8.01 -17.49
CA SER A 36 -3.19 -8.84 -18.68
C SER A 36 -4.36 -9.82 -18.76
N CYS A 37 -4.77 -10.42 -17.64
CA CYS A 37 -5.91 -11.33 -17.60
C CYS A 37 -7.24 -10.63 -17.90
N THR A 38 -7.43 -9.41 -17.40
CA THR A 38 -8.62 -8.60 -17.71
C THR A 38 -8.62 -8.10 -19.14
N ARG A 39 -7.48 -7.58 -19.63
CA ARG A 39 -7.34 -7.10 -21.01
C ARG A 39 -7.60 -8.19 -22.06
N ASN A 40 -7.23 -9.44 -21.75
CA ASN A 40 -7.47 -10.59 -22.61
C ASN A 40 -8.89 -11.18 -22.46
N GLY A 41 -9.75 -10.62 -21.60
CA GLY A 41 -11.13 -11.06 -21.41
C GLY A 41 -11.29 -12.35 -20.59
N TYR A 42 -10.26 -12.78 -19.87
CA TYR A 42 -10.28 -13.99 -19.04
C TYR A 42 -10.67 -13.73 -17.57
N MET A 43 -10.79 -12.46 -17.19
CA MET A 43 -11.15 -12.03 -15.84
C MET A 43 -12.17 -10.90 -15.91
N ASP A 44 -13.22 -10.99 -15.09
CA ASP A 44 -14.26 -9.96 -15.04
C ASP A 44 -13.81 -8.71 -14.25
N GLY A 45 -14.57 -7.62 -14.39
CA GLY A 45 -14.26 -6.34 -13.75
C GLY A 45 -14.35 -6.36 -12.21
N VAL A 46 -15.13 -7.28 -11.64
CA VAL A 46 -15.28 -7.41 -10.18
C VAL A 46 -14.04 -8.06 -9.58
N THR A 47 -13.59 -9.16 -10.20
CA THR A 47 -12.36 -9.88 -9.85
C THR A 47 -11.15 -8.98 -10.07
N TYR A 48 -11.12 -8.21 -11.15
CA TYR A 48 -10.09 -7.19 -11.40
C TYR A 48 -9.98 -6.20 -10.23
N ALA A 49 -11.11 -5.64 -9.78
CA ALA A 49 -11.13 -4.69 -8.67
C ALA A 49 -10.62 -5.32 -7.36
N LYS A 50 -11.00 -6.57 -7.07
CA LYS A 50 -10.51 -7.32 -5.91
C LYS A 50 -9.00 -7.59 -5.99
N GLY A 51 -8.48 -7.88 -7.18
CA GLY A 51 -7.04 -8.08 -7.41
C GLY A 51 -6.23 -6.83 -7.07
N TRP A 52 -6.70 -5.66 -7.51
CA TRP A 52 -6.08 -4.38 -7.17
C TRP A 52 -6.18 -4.03 -5.69
N ASP A 53 -7.29 -4.39 -5.05
CA ASP A 53 -7.44 -4.20 -3.61
C ASP A 53 -6.38 -5.02 -2.83
N ILE A 54 -6.18 -6.28 -3.20
CA ILE A 54 -5.13 -7.14 -2.62
C ILE A 54 -3.72 -6.55 -2.84
N ILE A 55 -3.45 -5.99 -4.03
CA ILE A 55 -2.15 -5.34 -4.31
C ILE A 55 -1.97 -4.14 -3.39
N ARG A 56 -2.98 -3.27 -3.27
CA ARG A 56 -2.94 -2.09 -2.40
C ARG A 56 -2.79 -2.47 -0.92
N ASP A 57 -3.51 -3.48 -0.46
CA ASP A 57 -3.39 -4.00 0.90
C ASP A 57 -1.97 -4.47 1.20
N SER A 58 -1.34 -5.14 0.24
CA SER A 58 0.04 -5.63 0.38
C SER A 58 1.08 -4.50 0.44
N GLN A 59 0.69 -3.26 0.08
CA GLN A 59 1.54 -2.07 0.11
C GLN A 59 1.34 -1.22 1.37
N LEU A 60 0.28 -1.44 2.16
CA LEU A 60 -0.16 -0.55 3.26
C LEU A 60 0.94 -0.16 4.27
N PHE A 61 1.89 -1.07 4.53
CA PHE A 61 2.96 -0.85 5.52
C PHE A 61 4.30 -0.45 4.90
N SER A 62 4.33 -0.19 3.59
CA SER A 62 5.55 0.14 2.85
C SER A 62 5.47 1.53 2.25
N LYS A 63 6.59 2.26 2.26
CA LYS A 63 6.71 3.46 1.42
C LYS A 63 6.97 3.04 -0.03
N VAL A 64 5.99 3.28 -0.89
CA VAL A 64 6.02 2.95 -2.32
C VAL A 64 6.43 4.18 -3.13
N ASP A 65 7.47 4.03 -3.93
CA ASP A 65 7.92 4.97 -4.95
C ASP A 65 7.20 4.64 -6.27
N PRO A 66 6.36 5.55 -6.79
CA PRO A 66 5.61 5.31 -8.01
C PRO A 66 6.48 4.95 -9.22
N ASN A 67 7.67 5.53 -9.33
CA ASN A 67 8.56 5.29 -10.47
C ASN A 67 9.14 3.87 -10.44
N LYS A 68 9.46 3.37 -9.25
CA LYS A 68 9.95 1.99 -9.07
C LYS A 68 8.84 0.97 -9.25
N MET A 69 7.62 1.32 -8.86
CA MET A 69 6.45 0.49 -9.10
C MET A 69 6.16 0.38 -10.60
N GLU A 70 6.18 1.49 -11.33
CA GLU A 70 6.00 1.51 -12.78
C GLU A 70 7.09 0.71 -13.49
N ALA A 71 8.36 0.90 -13.12
CA ALA A 71 9.46 0.12 -13.68
C ALA A 71 9.27 -1.39 -13.46
N ALA A 72 8.89 -1.80 -12.25
CA ALA A 72 8.63 -3.20 -11.95
C ALA A 72 7.43 -3.78 -12.72
N TYR A 73 6.39 -2.98 -12.97
CA TYR A 73 5.27 -3.36 -13.83
C TYR A 73 5.73 -3.58 -15.28
N GLN A 74 6.48 -2.63 -15.84
CA GLN A 74 6.99 -2.73 -17.21
C GLN A 74 7.94 -3.92 -17.40
N GLU A 75 8.81 -4.18 -16.40
CA GLU A 75 9.67 -5.37 -16.38
C GLU A 75 8.86 -6.68 -16.36
N ALA A 76 7.79 -6.74 -15.57
CA ALA A 76 6.92 -7.91 -15.50
C ALA A 76 6.13 -8.14 -16.80
N ALA A 77 5.63 -7.06 -17.42
CA ALA A 77 4.89 -7.11 -18.68
C ALA A 77 5.72 -7.69 -19.84
N ALA A 78 7.03 -7.48 -19.82
CA ALA A 78 7.94 -8.02 -20.85
C ALA A 78 8.18 -9.54 -20.74
N LEU A 79 7.92 -10.14 -19.57
CA LEU A 79 8.38 -11.50 -19.27
C LEU A 79 7.30 -12.59 -19.44
N TYR A 80 6.02 -12.26 -19.32
CA TYR A 80 4.97 -13.30 -19.20
C TYR A 80 3.70 -13.01 -19.99
N PRO A 81 3.49 -13.67 -21.15
CA PRO A 81 2.15 -13.79 -21.71
C PRO A 81 1.30 -14.70 -20.81
N VAL A 82 0.16 -14.18 -20.34
CA VAL A 82 -0.79 -14.95 -19.52
C VAL A 82 -1.62 -15.90 -20.38
N THR A 83 -1.85 -17.12 -19.90
CA THR A 83 -2.75 -18.09 -20.55
C THR A 83 -4.14 -18.04 -19.90
N GLN A 84 -5.16 -18.52 -20.60
CA GLN A 84 -6.51 -18.59 -20.06
C GLN A 84 -6.58 -19.41 -18.75
N ASP A 85 -5.94 -20.58 -18.70
CA ASP A 85 -5.90 -21.44 -17.50
C ASP A 85 -5.23 -20.71 -16.32
N HIS A 86 -4.12 -20.01 -16.57
CA HIS A 86 -3.47 -19.19 -15.55
C HIS A 86 -4.42 -18.10 -15.00
N CYS A 87 -5.11 -17.38 -15.89
CA CYS A 87 -6.03 -16.32 -15.49
C CYS A 87 -7.23 -16.83 -14.70
N GLN A 88 -7.79 -17.99 -15.06
CA GLN A 88 -8.89 -18.61 -14.32
C GLN A 88 -8.44 -19.02 -12.90
N ARG A 89 -7.23 -19.57 -12.77
CA ARG A 89 -6.67 -19.90 -11.45
C ARG A 89 -6.41 -18.63 -10.62
N LEU A 90 -5.83 -17.61 -11.24
CA LEU A 90 -5.59 -16.32 -10.58
C LEU A 90 -6.89 -15.69 -10.08
N ALA A 91 -7.95 -15.70 -10.89
CA ALA A 91 -9.28 -15.23 -10.50
C ALA A 91 -9.79 -15.97 -9.25
N GLY A 92 -9.67 -17.30 -9.22
CA GLY A 92 -10.02 -18.11 -8.04
C GLY A 92 -9.20 -17.75 -6.80
N VAL A 93 -7.90 -17.50 -6.96
CA VAL A 93 -7.01 -17.08 -5.86
C VAL A 93 -7.40 -15.70 -5.33
N ILE A 94 -7.70 -14.75 -6.22
CA ILE A 94 -8.16 -13.39 -5.86
C ILE A 94 -9.46 -13.48 -5.05
N GLU A 95 -10.44 -14.25 -5.51
CA GLU A 95 -11.71 -14.42 -4.80
C GLU A 95 -11.53 -14.99 -3.39
N VAL A 96 -10.73 -16.04 -3.25
CA VAL A 96 -10.44 -16.66 -1.94
C VAL A 96 -9.70 -15.69 -1.02
N ASN A 97 -8.67 -15.00 -1.53
CA ASN A 97 -7.88 -14.07 -0.72
C ASN A 97 -8.70 -12.85 -0.27
N HIS A 98 -9.47 -12.25 -1.18
CA HIS A 98 -10.33 -11.13 -0.85
C HIS A 98 -11.43 -11.53 0.15
N SER A 99 -12.02 -12.73 0.00
CA SER A 99 -12.98 -13.26 0.98
C SER A 99 -12.36 -13.44 2.37
N LYS A 100 -11.12 -13.94 2.46
CA LYS A 100 -10.38 -14.05 3.73
C LYS A 100 -10.04 -12.70 4.34
N ASN A 101 -9.58 -11.74 3.53
CA ASN A 101 -9.29 -10.38 3.99
C ASN A 101 -10.55 -9.70 4.54
N ASN A 102 -11.69 -9.89 3.86
CA ASN A 102 -12.98 -9.34 4.31
C ASN A 102 -13.56 -10.10 5.51
N SER A 103 -13.26 -11.39 5.67
CA SER A 103 -13.65 -12.16 6.88
C SER A 103 -12.80 -11.80 8.09
N ASN A 104 -11.56 -11.34 7.87
CA ASN A 104 -10.67 -10.78 8.89
C ASN A 104 -10.84 -9.27 9.09
N SER A 105 -11.82 -8.66 8.42
CA SER A 105 -12.29 -7.31 8.69
C SER A 105 -13.03 -7.29 10.03
N THR A 106 -12.27 -7.38 11.13
CA THR A 106 -12.66 -6.64 12.32
C THR A 106 -12.79 -5.20 11.88
N GLN A 107 -14.03 -4.75 11.72
CA GLN A 107 -14.48 -3.37 11.64
C GLN A 107 -13.42 -2.46 12.29
N TYR A 108 -12.57 -1.85 11.46
CA TYR A 108 -11.61 -0.85 11.93
C TYR A 108 -12.44 0.30 12.47
N THR A 109 -12.68 0.25 13.77
CA THR A 109 -13.18 1.40 14.50
C THR A 109 -11.92 2.25 14.69
N PRO A 110 -11.79 3.43 14.05
CA PRO A 110 -10.64 4.27 14.29
C PRO A 110 -10.60 4.55 15.79
N THR A 111 -9.62 3.98 16.49
CA THR A 111 -9.31 4.41 17.83
C THR A 111 -8.78 5.82 17.70
N THR A 112 -9.65 6.79 17.98
CA THR A 112 -9.29 8.20 18.20
C THR A 112 -8.42 8.26 19.44
N TYR A 113 -7.14 7.92 19.28
CA TYR A 113 -6.11 8.33 20.22
C TYR A 113 -5.89 9.83 19.99
N LYS A 114 -6.66 10.68 20.69
CA LYS A 114 -6.48 12.13 20.60
C LYS A 114 -5.06 12.50 21.06
N PRO A 115 -4.30 13.17 20.20
CA PRO A 115 -3.89 14.52 20.51
C PRO A 115 -4.50 15.44 19.46
N THR A 116 -5.41 16.32 19.88
CA THR A 116 -5.93 17.40 19.02
C THR A 116 -4.74 18.23 18.52
N THR A 117 -4.39 18.10 17.25
CA THR A 117 -3.39 18.97 16.60
C THR A 117 -4.04 20.34 16.39
N THR A 118 -3.76 21.29 17.28
CA THR A 118 -4.11 22.69 17.06
C THR A 118 -3.20 23.24 15.97
N TYR A 119 -3.76 23.57 14.81
CA TYR A 119 -3.03 24.27 13.76
C TYR A 119 -3.42 25.75 13.79
N CYS A 120 -2.44 26.62 13.95
CA CYS A 120 -2.62 28.06 13.93
C CYS A 120 -1.93 28.63 12.70
N ASN A 121 -2.69 29.35 11.86
CA ASN A 121 -2.14 30.11 10.74
C ASN A 121 -2.31 31.61 11.01
N GLY A 122 -1.29 32.39 10.66
CA GLY A 122 -1.36 33.86 10.68
C GLY A 122 -1.80 34.39 9.32
N ILE A 123 -2.87 35.18 9.28
CA ILE A 123 -3.25 35.97 8.10
C ILE A 123 -3.23 37.44 8.52
N GLY A 124 -2.23 38.19 8.05
CA GLY A 124 -1.97 39.54 8.54
C GLY A 124 -1.58 39.55 10.03
N ASN A 125 -2.22 40.40 10.84
CA ASN A 125 -1.96 40.53 12.28
C ASN A 125 -2.88 39.67 13.17
N GLN A 126 -3.70 38.79 12.58
CA GLN A 126 -4.60 37.91 13.34
C GLN A 126 -4.14 36.46 13.24
N VAL A 127 -4.14 35.79 14.40
CA VAL A 127 -3.86 34.35 14.52
C VAL A 127 -5.19 33.64 14.71
N ILE A 128 -5.49 32.72 13.80
CA ILE A 128 -6.67 31.87 13.91
C ILE A 128 -6.19 30.43 14.09
N CYS A 129 -6.65 29.80 15.17
CA CYS A 129 -6.32 28.43 15.52
C CYS A 129 -7.56 27.55 15.38
N ASN A 130 -7.48 26.52 14.55
CA ASN A 130 -8.53 25.50 14.44
C ASN A 130 -8.06 24.21 15.12
N SER A 131 -8.97 23.62 15.90
CA SER A 131 -8.75 22.34 16.59
C SER A 131 -9.69 21.31 15.97
N TYR A 132 -9.15 20.16 15.58
CA TYR A 132 -9.89 18.98 15.09
C TYR A 132 -9.74 17.85 16.10
#